data_AF-A0A2E1X3L1-F1
#
_entry.id   AF-A0A2E1X3L1-F1
#
_cell.length_a   1.000
_cell.length_b   1.000
_cell.length_c   1.000
_cell.angle_alpha   90.00
_cell.angle_beta   90.00
_cell.angle_gamma   90.00
#
_symmetry.space_group_name_H-M   'P 1'
#
loop_
_entity.id
_entity.type
_entity.pdbx_description
1 polymer ?
#
loop_
_entity_poly.entity_id
_entity_poly.type
_entity_poly.pdbx_seq_one_letter_code
_entity_poly.pdbx_strand_id
1 'polypeptide(L)'
;MAVLGRFATSRSLVKDVFSMRFFYIFSFLFLFSGVALAQEHVLSMTSDNFVVGSSNGTLSVMYDNNGVNEVAGWSFGVCNDPAILTVTDVADGAATATIAGGDPPGFNATSYFPEGFTKGVVIDLFGAFTLPPGVGNELNIATYDAIAEGTTDVAMCDEVLGSPPVAVAIVVGGASISPDTVAGSVTVEPIPPTTPFIRGDVNGDDKVNIADGIWLIYELHIGGPASTCPISRDANGDGSVDIADAIFVFEYRFQDGPAPSDPFPGCGQVEDQTADDCVSSFCG
;
A
#
# COMPACT_ATOMS: atom_id res chain seq x y z
N MET A 1 -43.37 -30.59 -101.76
CA MET A 1 -44.26 -31.65 -101.24
C MET A 1 -44.68 -31.21 -99.84
N ALA A 2 -45.89 -30.68 -99.73
CA ALA A 2 -46.46 -30.14 -98.51
C ALA A 2 -47.10 -31.27 -97.68
N VAL A 3 -46.89 -31.29 -96.36
CA VAL A 3 -47.89 -31.79 -95.41
C VAL A 3 -47.83 -30.94 -94.15
N LEU A 4 -48.95 -30.27 -93.89
CA LEU A 4 -49.37 -29.61 -92.67
C LEU A 4 -49.98 -30.64 -91.69
N GLY A 5 -49.87 -30.38 -90.39
CA GLY A 5 -50.86 -30.83 -89.39
C GLY A 5 -50.29 -30.92 -87.98
N ARG A 6 -50.97 -30.55 -86.89
CA ARG A 6 -52.24 -29.84 -86.62
C ARG A 6 -52.24 -29.57 -85.09
N PHE A 7 -52.86 -28.45 -84.67
CA PHE A 7 -53.60 -28.16 -83.41
C PHE A 7 -52.96 -28.50 -82.03
N ALA A 8 -52.63 -27.48 -81.22
CA ALA A 8 -53.48 -26.81 -80.20
C ALA A 8 -53.58 -27.60 -78.87
N THR A 9 -53.11 -27.11 -77.72
CA THR A 9 -53.79 -26.24 -76.74
C THR A 9 -52.88 -26.29 -75.48
N SER A 10 -52.66 -25.28 -74.63
CA SER A 10 -53.53 -24.78 -73.55
C SER A 10 -52.63 -24.20 -72.44
N ARG A 11 -52.93 -22.99 -71.94
CA ARG A 11 -52.71 -22.46 -70.56
C ARG A 11 -51.25 -22.40 -70.04
N SER A 12 -50.82 -21.54 -69.12
CA SER A 12 -51.33 -20.36 -68.41
C SER A 12 -50.18 -19.95 -67.47
N LEU A 13 -49.85 -18.66 -67.42
CA LEU A 13 -49.33 -17.88 -66.28
C LEU A 13 -48.25 -18.46 -65.33
N VAL A 14 -47.27 -17.61 -65.05
CA VAL A 14 -46.68 -17.26 -63.73
C VAL A 14 -45.14 -17.29 -63.74
N LYS A 15 -44.61 -16.07 -63.89
CA LYS A 15 -43.55 -15.39 -63.11
C LYS A 15 -42.25 -16.14 -62.81
N ASP A 16 -41.17 -15.51 -63.26
CA ASP A 16 -39.78 -15.70 -62.85
C ASP A 16 -39.62 -15.94 -61.35
N VAL A 17 -39.01 -17.08 -61.00
CA VAL A 17 -38.46 -17.32 -59.66
C VAL A 17 -36.99 -17.71 -59.82
N PHE A 18 -36.19 -16.82 -59.26
CA PHE A 18 -34.74 -16.79 -59.14
C PHE A 18 -34.19 -18.13 -58.59
N SER A 19 -33.13 -18.65 -59.23
CA SER A 19 -32.44 -19.87 -58.84
C SER A 19 -31.64 -19.67 -57.55
N MET A 20 -32.05 -20.31 -56.46
CA MET A 20 -31.38 -20.30 -55.16
C MET A 20 -30.54 -21.57 -55.00
N ARG A 21 -29.21 -21.45 -55.12
CA ARG A 21 -28.26 -22.55 -54.85
C ARG A 21 -27.97 -22.61 -53.34
N PHE A 22 -28.26 -23.75 -52.74
CA PHE A 22 -28.08 -24.06 -51.33
C PHE A 22 -26.58 -24.21 -51.00
N PHE A 23 -26.00 -23.30 -50.22
CA PHE A 23 -24.68 -23.47 -49.60
C PHE A 23 -24.87 -23.88 -48.15
N TYR A 24 -24.44 -25.10 -47.80
CA TYR A 24 -24.35 -25.54 -46.41
C TYR A 24 -23.15 -24.84 -45.75
N ILE A 25 -23.40 -23.93 -44.83
CA ILE A 25 -22.37 -23.32 -43.97
C ILE A 25 -22.20 -24.24 -42.76
N PHE A 26 -21.09 -24.96 -42.70
CA PHE A 26 -20.61 -25.61 -41.48
C PHE A 26 -20.25 -24.50 -40.48
N SER A 27 -21.10 -24.28 -39.48
CA SER A 27 -20.78 -23.41 -38.35
C SER A 27 -19.71 -24.10 -37.50
N PHE A 28 -18.46 -23.69 -37.65
CA PHE A 28 -17.36 -24.08 -36.78
C PHE A 28 -17.45 -23.18 -35.55
N LEU A 29 -18.01 -23.71 -34.45
CA LEU A 29 -18.04 -23.02 -33.17
C LEU A 29 -16.61 -22.95 -32.64
N PHE A 30 -15.91 -21.85 -32.94
CA PHE A 30 -14.59 -21.56 -32.37
C PHE A 30 -14.80 -21.22 -30.89
N LEU A 31 -14.56 -22.19 -30.01
CA LEU A 31 -14.33 -21.91 -28.59
C LEU A 31 -13.03 -21.11 -28.50
N PHE A 32 -13.13 -19.79 -28.45
CA PHE A 32 -12.05 -18.93 -27.96
C PHE A 32 -11.88 -19.25 -26.48
N SER A 33 -11.06 -20.27 -26.16
CA SER A 33 -10.38 -20.27 -24.87
C SER A 33 -9.47 -19.05 -24.90
N GLY A 34 -9.79 -18.04 -24.08
CA GLY A 34 -8.89 -16.93 -23.83
C GLY A 34 -7.55 -17.50 -23.40
N VAL A 35 -6.54 -17.35 -24.25
CA VAL A 35 -5.16 -17.64 -23.86
C VAL A 35 -4.79 -16.49 -22.94
N ALA A 36 -4.74 -16.74 -21.63
CA ALA A 36 -4.01 -15.83 -20.75
C ALA A 36 -2.56 -15.86 -21.23
N LEU A 37 -2.07 -14.76 -21.81
CA LEU A 37 -0.65 -14.60 -22.01
C LEU A 37 -0.03 -14.60 -20.62
N ALA A 38 0.84 -15.57 -20.32
CA ALA A 38 1.65 -15.48 -19.12
C ALA A 38 2.49 -14.21 -19.25
N GLN A 39 2.39 -13.30 -18.29
CA GLN A 39 3.23 -12.11 -18.26
C GLN A 39 4.66 -12.58 -17.99
N GLU A 40 5.54 -12.42 -18.99
CA GLU A 40 6.90 -12.98 -18.95
C GLU A 40 7.81 -12.16 -18.04
N HIS A 41 7.62 -10.83 -18.01
CA HIS A 41 8.40 -9.88 -17.24
C HIS A 41 7.46 -8.88 -16.58
N VAL A 42 7.39 -8.89 -15.25
CA VAL A 42 6.44 -8.07 -14.49
C VAL A 42 7.18 -7.24 -13.46
N LEU A 43 6.97 -5.92 -13.49
CA LEU A 43 7.27 -5.03 -12.38
C LEU A 43 6.01 -4.83 -11.55
N SER A 44 6.08 -5.08 -10.25
CA SER A 44 4.98 -4.85 -9.32
C SER A 44 5.43 -4.07 -8.11
N MET A 45 4.48 -3.47 -7.40
CA MET A 45 4.74 -2.72 -6.18
C MET A 45 3.97 -3.31 -5.02
N THR A 46 4.63 -3.42 -3.89
CA THR A 46 4.03 -3.87 -2.63
C THR A 46 4.36 -2.86 -1.56
N SER A 47 3.34 -2.40 -0.84
CA SER A 47 3.44 -1.39 0.20
C SER A 47 3.04 -1.95 1.56
N ASP A 48 3.58 -1.32 2.60
CA ASP A 48 3.06 -1.43 3.96
C ASP A 48 1.89 -0.44 4.18
N ASN A 49 1.33 -0.44 5.39
CA ASN A 49 0.34 0.56 5.80
C ASN A 49 1.01 1.86 6.21
N PHE A 50 0.39 2.98 5.86
CA PHE A 50 0.88 4.32 6.17
C PHE A 50 -0.05 5.00 7.17
N VAL A 51 0.49 5.89 8.00
CA VAL A 51 -0.28 6.75 8.90
C VAL A 51 0.10 8.19 8.62
N VAL A 52 -0.89 9.10 8.54
CA VAL A 52 -0.62 10.53 8.29
C VAL A 52 0.43 11.07 9.25
N GLY A 53 1.43 11.76 8.71
CA GLY A 53 2.54 12.37 9.46
C GLY A 53 3.72 11.43 9.70
N SER A 54 3.65 10.15 9.32
CA SER A 54 4.80 9.22 9.42
C SER A 54 5.80 9.43 8.28
N SER A 55 7.06 9.08 8.54
CA SER A 55 8.21 9.19 7.61
C SER A 55 8.92 7.86 7.36
N ASN A 56 8.24 6.76 7.67
CA ASN A 56 8.81 5.41 7.71
C ASN A 56 8.04 4.40 6.84
N GLY A 57 7.03 4.84 6.09
CA GLY A 57 6.26 3.93 5.28
C GLY A 57 7.06 3.49 4.05
N THR A 58 7.03 2.19 3.77
CA THR A 58 7.88 1.55 2.76
C THR A 58 7.06 0.95 1.61
N LEU A 59 7.63 1.05 0.41
CA LEU A 59 7.12 0.42 -0.81
C LEU A 59 8.28 -0.25 -1.54
N SER A 60 8.15 -1.55 -1.76
CA SER A 60 9.10 -2.35 -2.52
C SER A 60 8.69 -2.45 -3.98
N VAL A 61 9.66 -2.29 -4.87
CA VAL A 61 9.52 -2.63 -6.29
C VAL A 61 10.01 -4.06 -6.48
N MET A 62 9.09 -4.92 -6.91
CA MET A 62 9.31 -6.33 -7.16
C MET A 62 9.41 -6.60 -8.66
N TYR A 63 10.21 -7.60 -9.03
CA TYR A 63 10.37 -8.04 -10.40
C TYR A 63 10.27 -9.56 -10.54
N ASP A 64 9.36 -9.98 -11.39
CA ASP A 64 9.16 -11.37 -11.78
C ASP A 64 9.64 -11.59 -13.22
N ASN A 65 10.58 -12.52 -13.38
CA ASN A 65 11.09 -13.00 -14.65
C ASN A 65 10.68 -14.47 -14.84
N ASN A 66 9.55 -14.67 -15.52
CA ASN A 66 9.04 -15.98 -15.93
C ASN A 66 9.63 -16.46 -17.27
N GLY A 67 10.49 -15.65 -17.89
CA GLY A 67 11.21 -15.98 -19.11
C GLY A 67 12.39 -16.92 -18.87
N VAL A 68 13.20 -17.11 -19.92
CA VAL A 68 14.39 -17.98 -19.88
C VAL A 68 15.71 -17.21 -19.90
N ASN A 69 15.66 -15.92 -20.22
CA ASN A 69 16.83 -15.08 -20.38
C ASN A 69 17.11 -14.30 -19.10
N GLU A 70 18.40 -14.10 -18.84
CA GLU A 70 18.87 -13.31 -17.70
C GLU A 70 18.73 -11.80 -17.97
N VAL A 71 18.70 -11.03 -16.89
CA VAL A 71 18.61 -9.57 -16.92
C VAL A 71 19.98 -8.96 -16.63
N ALA A 72 20.38 -7.96 -17.42
CA ALA A 72 21.65 -7.23 -17.25
C ALA A 72 21.48 -5.87 -16.53
N GLY A 73 20.24 -5.39 -16.40
CA GLY A 73 19.94 -4.11 -15.79
C GLY A 73 18.52 -3.66 -16.06
N TRP A 74 18.15 -2.52 -15.49
CA TRP A 74 16.82 -1.93 -15.60
C TRP A 74 16.87 -0.42 -15.44
N SER A 75 15.85 0.25 -15.96
CA SER A 75 15.55 1.65 -15.70
C SER A 75 14.05 1.83 -15.56
N PHE A 76 13.60 2.67 -14.63
CA PHE A 76 12.19 3.02 -14.52
C PHE A 76 12.00 4.31 -13.72
N GLY A 77 10.88 4.99 -13.98
CA GLY A 77 10.28 5.96 -13.07
C GLY A 77 9.17 5.32 -12.25
N VAL A 78 9.08 5.67 -10.97
CA VAL A 78 7.95 5.36 -10.10
C VAL A 78 7.29 6.68 -9.73
N CYS A 79 5.99 6.81 -10.01
CA CYS A 79 5.22 8.01 -9.75
C CYS A 79 4.28 7.82 -8.55
N ASN A 80 4.14 8.88 -7.74
CA ASN A 80 3.18 9.01 -6.64
C ASN A 80 2.42 10.33 -6.75
N ASP A 81 1.31 10.44 -6.01
CA ASP A 81 0.64 11.73 -5.79
C ASP A 81 1.39 12.53 -4.69
N PRO A 82 2.03 13.67 -5.01
CA PRO A 82 2.74 14.51 -4.04
C PRO A 82 1.81 15.13 -2.99
N ALA A 83 0.49 15.13 -3.19
CA ALA A 83 -0.46 15.59 -2.18
C ALA A 83 -0.66 14.57 -1.04
N ILE A 84 -0.32 13.30 -1.26
CA ILE A 84 -0.55 12.21 -0.29
C ILE A 84 0.77 11.60 0.18
N LEU A 85 1.73 11.40 -0.71
CA LEU A 85 3.02 10.79 -0.41
C LEU A 85 4.17 11.63 -0.98
N THR A 86 5.33 11.60 -0.35
CA THR A 86 6.57 12.09 -0.98
C THR A 86 7.71 11.14 -0.65
N VAL A 87 8.42 10.69 -1.69
CA VAL A 87 9.57 9.79 -1.52
C VAL A 87 10.73 10.53 -0.84
N THR A 88 11.34 9.89 0.15
CA THR A 88 12.45 10.44 0.92
C THR A 88 13.75 9.67 0.71
N ASP A 89 13.66 8.35 0.52
CA ASP A 89 14.82 7.50 0.25
C ASP A 89 14.46 6.32 -0.64
N VAL A 90 15.44 5.79 -1.38
CA VAL A 90 15.31 4.56 -2.17
C VAL A 90 16.57 3.72 -1.97
N ALA A 91 16.46 2.73 -1.10
CA ALA A 91 17.49 1.74 -0.83
C ALA A 91 17.44 0.59 -1.86
N ASP A 92 18.57 -0.09 -2.03
CA ASP A 92 18.63 -1.32 -2.83
C ASP A 92 17.87 -2.45 -2.14
N GLY A 93 17.05 -3.16 -2.91
CA GLY A 93 16.33 -4.34 -2.43
C GLY A 93 17.24 -5.55 -2.31
N ALA A 94 16.74 -6.62 -1.71
CA ALA A 94 17.55 -7.82 -1.43
C ALA A 94 18.22 -8.43 -2.69
N ALA A 95 17.54 -8.38 -3.85
CA ALA A 95 18.12 -8.87 -5.09
C ALA A 95 19.27 -7.96 -5.56
N THR A 96 19.03 -6.65 -5.65
CA THR A 96 20.03 -5.67 -6.08
C THR A 96 21.26 -5.62 -5.18
N ALA A 97 21.08 -5.76 -3.87
CA ALA A 97 22.18 -5.71 -2.91
C ALA A 97 23.17 -6.89 -3.04
N THR A 98 22.74 -8.02 -3.62
CA THR A 98 23.55 -9.24 -3.69
C THR A 98 23.97 -9.60 -5.12
N ILE A 99 23.41 -8.94 -6.13
CA ILE A 99 23.47 -9.41 -7.51
C ILE A 99 24.87 -9.43 -8.12
N ALA A 100 25.75 -8.51 -7.69
CA ALA A 100 27.14 -8.45 -8.12
C ALA A 100 28.08 -9.12 -7.09
N GLY A 101 27.67 -10.26 -6.54
CA GLY A 101 28.45 -11.00 -5.53
C GLY A 101 28.54 -10.30 -4.17
N GLY A 102 27.61 -9.37 -3.90
CA GLY A 102 27.59 -8.54 -2.69
C GLY A 102 28.29 -7.18 -2.84
N ASP A 103 28.97 -6.93 -3.96
CA ASP A 103 29.47 -5.60 -4.31
C ASP A 103 28.34 -4.74 -4.93
N PRO A 104 28.48 -3.40 -4.96
CA PRO A 104 27.53 -2.54 -5.66
C PRO A 104 27.45 -2.85 -7.17
N PRO A 105 26.28 -2.66 -7.81
CA PRO A 105 26.15 -2.77 -9.25
C PRO A 105 27.11 -1.84 -10.01
N GLY A 106 27.50 -2.22 -11.23
CA GLY A 106 28.39 -1.43 -12.10
C GLY A 106 27.87 -0.02 -12.41
N PHE A 107 26.56 0.18 -12.35
CA PHE A 107 25.92 1.49 -12.27
C PHE A 107 24.66 1.39 -11.41
N ASN A 108 24.47 2.34 -10.50
CA ASN A 108 23.27 2.42 -9.67
C ASN A 108 22.99 3.89 -9.34
N ALA A 109 21.91 4.43 -9.89
CA ALA A 109 21.56 5.83 -9.70
C ALA A 109 20.06 5.99 -9.40
N THR A 110 19.77 6.88 -8.44
CA THR A 110 18.43 7.33 -8.08
C THR A 110 18.35 8.84 -8.23
N SER A 111 17.23 9.36 -8.75
CA SER A 111 16.89 10.79 -8.69
C SER A 111 15.51 10.95 -8.05
N TYR A 112 15.35 11.98 -7.22
CA TYR A 112 14.14 12.24 -6.45
C TYR A 112 13.38 13.46 -6.98
N PHE A 113 12.06 13.35 -6.99
CA PHE A 113 11.10 14.36 -7.41
C PHE A 113 9.93 14.35 -6.42
N PRO A 114 9.18 15.46 -6.26
CA PRO A 114 7.94 15.44 -5.48
C PRO A 114 6.96 14.35 -5.97
N GLU A 115 6.88 14.19 -7.29
CA GLU A 115 6.00 13.22 -7.94
C GLU A 115 6.57 11.79 -7.98
N GLY A 116 7.75 11.54 -7.38
CA GLY A 116 8.32 10.19 -7.25
C GLY A 116 9.82 10.11 -7.49
N PHE A 117 10.29 8.99 -8.04
CA PHE A 117 11.72 8.78 -8.26
C PHE A 117 12.01 8.05 -9.55
N THR A 118 13.25 8.20 -10.03
CA THR A 118 13.78 7.36 -11.11
C THR A 118 14.87 6.46 -10.58
N LYS A 119 14.93 5.21 -11.02
CA LYS A 119 16.00 4.26 -10.73
C LYS A 119 16.61 3.78 -12.03
N GLY A 120 17.93 3.74 -12.10
CA GLY A 120 18.69 3.14 -13.19
C GLY A 120 19.80 2.25 -12.65
N VAL A 121 19.82 0.99 -13.06
CA VAL A 121 20.80 0.00 -12.63
C VAL A 121 21.38 -0.73 -13.85
N VAL A 122 22.71 -0.79 -13.92
CA VAL A 122 23.45 -1.75 -14.75
C VAL A 122 24.17 -2.68 -13.79
N ILE A 123 23.84 -3.97 -13.84
CA ILE A 123 24.36 -4.95 -12.87
C ILE A 123 25.87 -5.05 -12.99
N ASP A 124 26.36 -5.31 -14.20
CA ASP A 124 27.79 -5.37 -14.50
C ASP A 124 28.03 -4.93 -15.95
N LEU A 125 28.97 -4.00 -16.12
CA LEU A 125 29.37 -3.48 -17.43
C LEU A 125 30.11 -4.53 -18.29
N PHE A 126 30.63 -5.59 -17.67
CA PHE A 126 31.34 -6.67 -18.33
C PHE A 126 30.50 -7.95 -18.50
N GLY A 127 29.29 -7.99 -17.95
CA GLY A 127 28.34 -9.10 -18.09
C GLY A 127 28.72 -10.39 -17.35
N ALA A 128 29.60 -10.32 -16.35
CA ALA A 128 29.92 -11.46 -15.49
C ALA A 128 28.81 -11.75 -14.46
N PHE A 129 28.03 -10.73 -14.11
CA PHE A 129 26.87 -10.83 -13.23
C PHE A 129 25.59 -10.39 -13.96
N THR A 130 24.53 -11.17 -13.75
CA THR A 130 23.20 -10.98 -14.31
C THR A 130 22.17 -11.46 -13.29
N LEU A 131 20.94 -10.94 -13.37
CA LEU A 131 19.80 -11.42 -12.60
C LEU A 131 19.14 -12.58 -13.32
N PRO A 132 19.21 -13.82 -12.77
CA PRO A 132 18.65 -14.99 -13.41
C PRO A 132 17.11 -14.94 -13.44
N PRO A 133 16.47 -15.77 -14.28
CA PRO A 133 15.03 -16.00 -14.20
C PRO A 133 14.58 -16.43 -12.80
N GLY A 134 13.43 -15.94 -12.37
CA GLY A 134 12.92 -16.13 -11.02
C GLY A 134 11.85 -15.09 -10.68
N VAL A 135 11.08 -15.37 -9.64
CA VAL A 135 10.03 -14.50 -9.12
C VAL A 135 10.40 -13.97 -7.74
N GLY A 136 9.80 -12.86 -7.33
CA GLY A 136 10.00 -12.25 -6.03
C GLY A 136 11.34 -11.53 -5.89
N ASN A 137 11.94 -11.04 -6.99
CA ASN A 137 13.16 -10.26 -6.90
C ASN A 137 12.84 -8.85 -6.42
N GLU A 138 13.24 -8.49 -5.21
CA GLU A 138 13.09 -7.13 -4.69
C GLU A 138 14.21 -6.24 -5.23
N LEU A 139 13.87 -5.30 -6.10
CA LEU A 139 14.83 -4.42 -6.78
C LEU A 139 15.22 -3.22 -5.91
N ASN A 140 14.23 -2.59 -5.27
CA ASN A 140 14.46 -1.46 -4.37
C ASN A 140 13.35 -1.37 -3.32
N ILE A 141 13.67 -0.69 -2.22
CA ILE A 141 12.73 -0.31 -1.17
C ILE A 141 12.73 1.22 -1.10
N ALA A 142 11.59 1.83 -1.39
CA ALA A 142 11.40 3.27 -1.30
C ALA A 142 10.74 3.61 0.03
N THR A 143 11.27 4.62 0.74
CA THR A 143 10.69 5.20 1.94
C THR A 143 9.95 6.49 1.58
N TYR A 144 8.77 6.68 2.17
CA TYR A 144 7.92 7.84 1.92
C TYR A 144 7.49 8.53 3.22
N ASP A 145 7.32 9.84 3.11
CA ASP A 145 6.53 10.63 4.04
C ASP A 145 5.04 10.55 3.67
N ALA A 146 4.19 10.31 4.65
CA ALA A 146 2.73 10.31 4.52
C ALA A 146 2.16 11.70 4.85
N ILE A 147 1.71 12.42 3.83
CA ILE A 147 1.34 13.84 3.92
C ILE A 147 -0.14 14.02 4.28
N ALA A 148 -1.02 13.21 3.68
CA ALA A 148 -2.45 13.34 3.84
C ALA A 148 -3.14 11.97 3.88
N GLU A 149 -4.28 11.90 4.56
CA GLU A 149 -5.12 10.70 4.61
C GLU A 149 -5.72 10.40 3.23
N GLY A 150 -5.93 9.12 2.95
CA GLY A 150 -6.59 8.66 1.73
C GLY A 150 -5.86 7.50 1.06
N THR A 151 -6.40 7.06 -0.07
CA THR A 151 -5.82 5.99 -0.88
C THR A 151 -5.31 6.58 -2.18
N THR A 152 -4.08 6.24 -2.55
CA THR A 152 -3.44 6.64 -3.80
C THR A 152 -2.74 5.47 -4.46
N ASP A 153 -2.65 5.50 -5.78
CA ASP A 153 -1.90 4.51 -6.53
C ASP A 153 -0.45 5.00 -6.68
N VAL A 154 0.48 4.08 -6.50
CA VAL A 154 1.89 4.25 -6.88
C VAL A 154 2.16 3.32 -8.04
N ALA A 155 2.65 3.87 -9.15
CA ALA A 155 2.75 3.13 -10.40
C ALA A 155 4.04 3.44 -11.15
N MET A 156 4.47 2.50 -11.99
CA MET A 156 5.53 2.76 -12.96
C MET A 156 5.06 3.85 -13.93
N CYS A 157 5.88 4.85 -14.17
CA CYS A 157 5.59 5.92 -15.12
C CYS A 157 6.67 6.01 -16.19
N ASP A 158 6.25 5.72 -17.42
CA ASP A 158 7.12 5.64 -18.59
C ASP A 158 7.34 7.02 -19.21
N GLU A 159 8.61 7.43 -19.30
CA GLU A 159 9.02 8.72 -19.88
C GLU A 159 8.37 9.96 -19.22
N VAL A 160 8.01 9.86 -17.93
CA VAL A 160 7.41 10.97 -17.15
C VAL A 160 8.45 11.70 -16.30
N LEU A 161 9.23 10.96 -15.51
CA LEU A 161 10.21 11.52 -14.57
C LEU A 161 11.62 11.51 -15.17
N GLY A 162 12.46 12.44 -14.73
CA GLY A 162 13.85 12.59 -15.19
C GLY A 162 14.07 13.70 -16.22
N SER A 163 15.33 14.10 -16.40
CA SER A 163 15.76 15.00 -17.47
C SER A 163 17.09 14.51 -18.06
N PRO A 164 17.09 13.77 -19.19
CA PRO A 164 15.92 13.40 -20.00
C PRO A 164 14.97 12.41 -19.28
N PRO A 165 13.70 12.30 -19.71
CA PRO A 165 12.76 11.36 -19.12
C PRO A 165 13.25 9.91 -19.20
N VAL A 166 13.03 9.15 -18.14
CA VAL A 166 13.48 7.76 -17.99
C VAL A 166 12.37 6.81 -18.44
N ALA A 167 12.67 5.97 -19.42
CA ALA A 167 11.78 4.92 -19.88
C ALA A 167 11.77 3.73 -18.90
N VAL A 168 10.62 3.07 -18.78
CA VAL A 168 10.45 1.81 -18.04
C VAL A 168 10.95 0.67 -18.93
N ALA A 169 12.16 0.17 -18.64
CA ALA A 169 12.82 -0.83 -19.44
C ALA A 169 13.61 -1.83 -18.60
N ILE A 170 13.57 -3.10 -19.01
CA ILE A 170 14.43 -4.17 -18.50
C ILE A 170 15.34 -4.64 -19.62
N VAL A 171 16.62 -4.86 -19.36
CA VAL A 171 17.58 -5.39 -20.34
C VAL A 171 17.63 -6.91 -20.20
N VAL A 172 16.90 -7.62 -21.08
CA VAL A 172 16.77 -9.08 -21.07
C VAL A 172 17.54 -9.66 -22.27
N GLY A 173 18.47 -10.58 -22.03
CA GLY A 173 19.23 -11.22 -23.12
C GLY A 173 19.97 -10.22 -24.05
N GLY A 174 20.31 -9.04 -23.54
CA GLY A 174 20.95 -7.96 -24.29
C GLY A 174 20.01 -7.01 -25.05
N ALA A 175 18.69 -7.19 -24.95
CA ALA A 175 17.69 -6.30 -25.54
C ALA A 175 16.89 -5.56 -24.46
N SER A 176 16.60 -4.27 -24.68
CA SER A 176 15.68 -3.52 -23.85
C SER A 176 14.24 -3.86 -24.21
N ILE A 177 13.46 -4.27 -23.21
CA ILE A 177 12.02 -4.55 -23.34
C ILE A 177 11.23 -3.66 -22.37
N SER A 178 9.98 -3.39 -22.72
CA SER A 178 9.00 -2.82 -21.79
C SER A 178 8.33 -3.96 -21.03
N PRO A 179 8.47 -4.08 -19.70
CA PRO A 179 7.79 -5.11 -18.92
C PRO A 179 6.30 -4.78 -18.76
N ASP A 180 5.53 -5.78 -18.36
CA ASP A 180 4.19 -5.55 -17.79
C ASP A 180 4.35 -4.89 -16.42
N THR A 181 3.40 -4.02 -16.06
CA THR A 181 3.45 -3.28 -14.80
C THR A 181 2.18 -3.45 -14.00
N VAL A 182 2.33 -3.59 -12.69
CA VAL A 182 1.24 -3.68 -11.71
C VAL A 182 1.46 -2.58 -10.68
N ALA A 183 0.53 -1.63 -10.64
CA ALA A 183 0.55 -0.56 -9.66
C ALA A 183 0.35 -1.11 -8.23
N GLY A 184 0.98 -0.44 -7.26
CA GLY A 184 0.68 -0.60 -5.85
C GLY A 184 -0.42 0.37 -5.45
N SER A 185 -1.21 -0.01 -4.45
CA SER A 185 -2.18 0.88 -3.82
C SER A 185 -1.72 1.14 -2.40
N VAL A 186 -1.58 2.41 -2.04
CA VAL A 186 -1.16 2.86 -0.73
C VAL A 186 -2.34 3.53 -0.05
N THR A 187 -2.71 3.02 1.13
CA THR A 187 -3.67 3.68 2.02
C THR A 187 -2.93 4.34 3.16
N VAL A 188 -3.12 5.65 3.30
CA VAL A 188 -2.68 6.45 4.43
C VAL A 188 -3.85 6.59 5.40
N GLU A 189 -3.73 5.90 6.53
CA GLU A 189 -4.71 5.91 7.60
C GLU A 189 -4.62 7.22 8.40
N PRO A 190 -5.76 7.76 8.86
CA PRO A 190 -5.77 8.89 9.78
C PRO A 190 -5.09 8.53 11.10
N ILE A 191 -4.61 9.55 11.81
CA ILE A 191 -4.22 9.38 13.21
C ILE A 191 -5.47 8.98 14.01
N PRO A 192 -5.44 7.84 14.74
CA PRO A 192 -6.57 7.45 15.57
C PRO A 192 -6.96 8.56 16.55
N PRO A 193 -8.27 8.86 16.71
CA PRO A 193 -8.69 9.90 17.64
C PRO A 193 -8.30 9.52 19.07
N THR A 194 -7.87 10.51 19.85
CA THR A 194 -7.54 10.34 21.27
C THR A 194 -8.76 10.59 22.14
N THR A 195 -8.92 9.79 23.20
CA THR A 195 -10.02 9.95 24.15
C THR A 195 -9.63 10.96 25.24
N PRO A 196 -10.40 12.03 25.49
CA PRO A 196 -10.13 12.93 26.61
C PRO A 196 -10.15 12.19 27.95
N PHE A 197 -9.44 12.70 28.96
CA PHE A 197 -9.41 12.10 30.29
C PHE A 197 -9.29 13.16 31.39
N ILE A 198 -9.43 12.72 32.64
CA ILE A 198 -9.08 13.50 33.83
C ILE A 198 -7.91 12.78 34.52
N ARG A 199 -6.81 13.50 34.77
CA ARG A 199 -5.65 12.92 35.47
C ARG A 199 -6.04 12.54 36.90
N GLY A 200 -5.75 11.30 37.28
CA GLY A 200 -6.11 10.73 38.57
C GLY A 200 -7.53 10.16 38.65
N ASP A 201 -8.35 10.23 37.59
CA ASP A 201 -9.64 9.53 37.52
C ASP A 201 -9.40 8.11 36.99
N VAL A 202 -9.02 7.22 37.89
CA VAL A 202 -8.55 5.87 37.55
C VAL A 202 -9.72 4.92 37.33
N ASN A 203 -10.79 5.08 38.12
CA ASN A 203 -11.99 4.26 37.97
C ASN A 203 -12.93 4.77 36.86
N GLY A 204 -12.64 5.96 36.31
CA GLY A 204 -13.37 6.57 35.22
C GLY A 204 -14.76 7.04 35.66
N ASP A 205 -14.95 7.60 36.85
CA ASP A 205 -16.27 8.08 37.29
C ASP A 205 -16.46 9.61 37.17
N ASP A 206 -15.60 10.25 36.37
CA ASP A 206 -15.46 11.70 36.15
C ASP A 206 -15.11 12.48 37.42
N LYS A 207 -14.62 11.80 38.47
CA LYS A 207 -14.28 12.46 39.75
C LYS A 207 -13.03 11.86 40.37
N VAL A 208 -11.97 12.66 40.41
CA VAL A 208 -10.79 12.33 41.21
C VAL A 208 -11.12 12.38 42.70
N ASN A 209 -11.19 11.21 43.33
CA ASN A 209 -11.51 10.99 44.71
C ASN A 209 -10.76 9.77 45.29
N ILE A 210 -11.11 9.37 46.52
CA ILE A 210 -10.40 8.30 47.24
C ILE A 210 -10.60 6.94 46.54
N ALA A 211 -11.72 6.77 45.84
CA ALA A 211 -12.00 5.56 45.08
C ALA A 211 -10.95 5.30 44.00
N ASP A 212 -10.37 6.33 43.40
CA ASP A 212 -9.32 6.21 42.37
C ASP A 212 -8.03 5.65 42.93
N GLY A 213 -7.54 6.21 44.04
CA GLY A 213 -6.35 5.71 44.71
C GLY A 213 -6.54 4.27 45.21
N ILE A 214 -7.75 3.92 45.68
CA ILE A 214 -8.08 2.53 46.04
C ILE A 214 -8.07 1.65 44.78
N TRP A 215 -8.72 2.07 43.69
CA TRP A 215 -8.76 1.31 42.44
C TRP A 215 -7.36 1.02 41.92
N LEU A 216 -6.49 2.02 41.88
CA LEU A 216 -5.11 1.87 41.41
C LEU A 216 -4.32 0.85 42.25
N ILE A 217 -4.51 0.84 43.57
CA ILE A 217 -3.90 -0.17 44.45
C ILE A 217 -4.40 -1.58 44.09
N TYR A 218 -5.71 -1.74 43.88
CA TYR A 218 -6.30 -3.02 43.50
C TYR A 218 -5.77 -3.50 42.15
N GLU A 219 -5.71 -2.61 41.16
CA GLU A 219 -5.15 -2.89 39.83
C GLU A 219 -3.70 -3.36 39.91
N LEU A 220 -2.83 -2.60 40.60
CA LEU A 220 -1.39 -2.87 40.65
C LEU A 220 -1.00 -4.08 41.50
N HIS A 221 -1.68 -4.32 42.63
CA HIS A 221 -1.20 -5.26 43.65
C HIS A 221 -2.12 -6.47 43.90
N ILE A 222 -3.39 -6.39 43.51
CA ILE A 222 -4.41 -7.38 43.89
C ILE A 222 -5.04 -8.04 42.65
N GLY A 223 -4.63 -7.63 41.44
CA GLY A 223 -5.18 -8.15 40.19
C GLY A 223 -6.63 -7.70 39.95
N GLY A 224 -6.96 -6.50 40.41
CA GLY A 224 -8.24 -5.86 40.12
C GLY A 224 -8.42 -5.56 38.62
N PRO A 225 -9.62 -5.12 38.21
CA PRO A 225 -9.86 -4.71 36.84
C PRO A 225 -8.91 -3.57 36.45
N ALA A 226 -8.30 -3.67 35.26
CA ALA A 226 -7.47 -2.60 34.72
C ALA A 226 -8.34 -1.39 34.35
N SER A 227 -7.83 -0.18 34.59
CA SER A 227 -8.46 1.04 34.07
C SER A 227 -8.52 1.00 32.54
N THR A 228 -9.64 1.46 31.98
CA THR A 228 -9.79 1.65 30.53
C THR A 228 -9.09 2.91 30.02
N CYS A 229 -8.60 3.75 30.94
CA CYS A 229 -7.82 4.94 30.64
C CYS A 229 -6.44 4.88 31.31
N PRO A 230 -5.50 4.08 30.78
CA PRO A 230 -4.17 3.88 31.36
C PRO A 230 -3.40 5.16 31.73
N ILE A 231 -3.55 6.22 30.95
CA ILE A 231 -2.87 7.51 31.16
C ILE A 231 -3.39 8.28 32.37
N SER A 232 -4.61 8.02 32.85
CA SER A 232 -5.13 8.68 34.06
C SER A 232 -4.49 8.17 35.35
N ARG A 233 -3.82 7.01 35.30
CA ARG A 233 -3.21 6.32 36.45
C ARG A 233 -1.96 7.00 36.98
N ASP A 234 -1.21 7.69 36.12
CA ASP A 234 -0.08 8.55 36.50
C ASP A 234 -0.63 9.88 37.03
N ALA A 235 -1.09 9.82 38.28
CA ALA A 235 -1.78 10.92 38.95
C ALA A 235 -0.80 12.04 39.33
N ASN A 236 0.45 11.68 39.65
CA ASN A 236 1.48 12.64 40.04
C ASN A 236 2.23 13.25 38.83
N GLY A 237 2.07 12.66 37.63
CA GLY A 237 2.63 13.15 36.37
C GLY A 237 4.13 12.89 36.19
N ASP A 238 4.68 11.88 36.87
CA ASP A 238 6.12 11.58 36.82
C ASP A 238 6.52 10.59 35.71
N GLY A 239 5.54 10.11 34.94
CA GLY A 239 5.73 9.18 33.82
C GLY A 239 5.81 7.71 34.23
N SER A 240 5.70 7.40 35.52
CA SER A 240 5.60 6.03 36.04
C SER A 240 4.21 5.82 36.67
N VAL A 241 3.71 4.58 36.61
CA VAL A 241 2.49 4.20 37.32
C VAL A 241 2.86 3.27 38.45
N ASP A 242 2.79 3.76 39.69
CA ASP A 242 3.11 2.99 40.88
C ASP A 242 2.24 3.39 42.10
N ILE A 243 2.69 3.01 43.32
CA ILE A 243 1.95 3.28 44.55
C ILE A 243 1.97 4.78 44.92
N ALA A 244 2.94 5.55 44.43
CA ALA A 244 3.07 6.98 44.67
C ALA A 244 1.90 7.74 44.05
N ASP A 245 1.34 7.29 42.94
CA ASP A 245 0.13 7.85 42.33
C ASP A 245 -1.10 7.75 43.24
N ALA A 246 -1.29 6.58 43.84
CA ALA A 246 -2.38 6.38 44.79
C ALA A 246 -2.21 7.27 46.03
N ILE A 247 -0.97 7.38 46.53
CA ILE A 247 -0.61 8.29 47.64
C ILE A 247 -0.91 9.74 47.24
N PHE A 248 -0.53 10.16 46.04
CA PHE A 248 -0.77 11.50 45.51
C PHE A 248 -2.26 11.84 45.48
N VAL A 249 -3.10 10.93 45.00
CA VAL A 249 -4.56 11.09 45.05
C VAL A 249 -5.05 11.27 46.49
N PHE A 250 -4.57 10.45 47.45
CA PHE A 250 -4.97 10.59 48.84
C PHE A 250 -4.51 11.91 49.48
N GLU A 251 -3.30 12.37 49.16
CA GLU A 251 -2.77 13.64 49.63
C GLU A 251 -3.59 14.82 49.09
N TYR A 252 -3.91 14.82 47.79
CA TYR A 252 -4.80 15.81 47.19
C TYR A 252 -6.18 15.84 47.87
N ARG A 253 -6.75 14.68 48.20
CA ARG A 253 -8.12 14.59 48.75
C ARG A 253 -8.23 14.82 50.26
N PHE A 254 -7.19 14.53 51.04
CA PHE A 254 -7.26 14.58 52.51
C PHE A 254 -6.29 15.55 53.18
N GLN A 255 -5.19 15.92 52.54
CA GLN A 255 -4.08 16.65 53.17
C GLN A 255 -3.84 18.03 52.54
N ASP A 256 -4.82 18.56 51.79
CA ASP A 256 -4.68 19.79 50.99
C ASP A 256 -3.41 19.75 50.12
N GLY A 257 -3.08 18.55 49.59
CA GLY A 257 -1.97 18.34 48.67
C GLY A 257 -2.18 19.06 47.33
N PRO A 258 -1.14 19.12 46.47
CA PRO A 258 -1.26 19.72 45.15
C PRO A 258 -2.35 19.01 44.32
N ALA A 259 -3.06 19.78 43.50
CA ALA A 259 -3.97 19.20 42.50
C ALA A 259 -3.17 18.45 41.42
N PRO A 260 -3.74 17.40 40.80
CA PRO A 260 -3.16 16.79 39.60
C PRO A 260 -2.87 17.84 38.52
N SER A 261 -1.81 17.61 37.75
CA SER A 261 -1.53 18.41 36.56
C SER A 261 -2.58 18.19 35.48
N ASP A 262 -2.55 19.03 34.44
CA ASP A 262 -3.46 18.90 33.32
C ASP A 262 -3.42 17.47 32.71
N PRO A 263 -4.58 16.93 32.27
CA PRO A 263 -5.91 17.54 32.28
C PRO A 263 -6.63 17.31 33.62
N PHE A 264 -6.87 18.38 34.37
CA PHE A 264 -7.61 18.37 35.65
C PHE A 264 -8.14 19.80 35.94
N PRO A 265 -9.32 19.99 36.58
CA PRO A 265 -10.32 19.00 37.02
C PRO A 265 -11.31 18.59 35.93
N GLY A 266 -11.19 19.14 34.73
CA GLY A 266 -12.05 18.83 33.61
C GLY A 266 -11.38 17.88 32.63
N CYS A 267 -12.20 17.31 31.76
CA CYS A 267 -11.73 16.50 30.64
C CYS A 267 -10.81 17.29 29.72
N GLY A 268 -9.72 16.67 29.32
CA GLY A 268 -8.78 17.24 28.36
C GLY A 268 -7.87 16.20 27.77
N GLN A 269 -6.93 16.67 26.95
CA GLN A 269 -5.91 15.86 26.29
C GLN A 269 -4.54 16.45 26.63
N VAL A 270 -3.50 15.65 26.48
CA VAL A 270 -2.10 16.09 26.62
C VAL A 270 -1.38 16.02 25.28
N GLU A 271 -0.24 16.71 25.20
CA GLU A 271 0.68 16.58 24.07
C GLU A 271 1.14 15.12 23.94
N ASP A 272 1.32 14.67 22.70
CA ASP A 272 1.74 13.31 22.34
C ASP A 272 0.82 12.17 22.83
N GLN A 273 -0.41 12.47 23.23
CA GLN A 273 -1.39 11.44 23.55
C GLN A 273 -1.69 10.58 22.31
N THR A 274 -1.73 9.27 22.51
CA THR A 274 -2.12 8.25 21.52
C THR A 274 -3.48 7.65 21.87
N ALA A 275 -4.11 6.95 20.94
CA ALA A 275 -5.40 6.30 21.21
C ALA A 275 -5.28 5.16 22.23
N ASP A 276 -4.12 4.52 22.34
CA ASP A 276 -3.88 3.43 23.30
C ASP A 276 -3.74 3.94 24.74
N ASP A 277 -3.39 5.21 24.93
CA ASP A 277 -3.26 5.84 26.25
C ASP A 277 -4.59 5.92 27.00
N CYS A 278 -5.70 6.00 26.27
CA CYS A 278 -7.04 6.00 26.85
C CYS A 278 -8.06 5.42 25.86
N VAL A 279 -8.41 4.15 26.05
CA VAL A 279 -9.35 3.44 25.18
C VAL A 279 -10.78 3.93 25.40
N SER A 280 -11.13 4.17 26.66
CA SER A 280 -12.39 4.82 27.02
C SER A 280 -12.29 5.50 28.37
N SER A 281 -12.99 6.61 28.50
CA SER A 281 -13.24 7.34 29.75
C SER A 281 -14.69 7.83 29.74
N PHE A 282 -15.17 8.38 30.85
CA PHE A 282 -16.49 9.02 30.88
C PHE A 282 -16.44 10.49 30.40
N CYS A 283 -15.25 10.93 29.98
CA CYS A 283 -15.02 12.17 29.29
C CYS A 283 -15.42 12.12 27.81
N GLY A 284 -16.73 12.22 27.56
CA GLY A 284 -17.30 12.44 26.22
C GLY A 284 -18.06 11.27 25.64
#